data_AF-A0A6I1K5R2-F1
#
_entry.id   AF-A0A6I1K5R2-F1
#
_cell.length_a   1.000
_cell.length_b   1.000
_cell.length_c   1.000
_cell.angle_alpha   90.00
_cell.angle_beta   90.00
_cell.angle_gamma   90.00
#
_symmetry.space_group_name_H-M   'P 1'
#
loop_
_entity.id
_entity.type
_entity.pdbx_description
1 polymer ?
#
loop_
_entity_poly.entity_id
_entity_poly.type
_entity_poly.pdbx_seq_one_letter_code
_entity_poly.pdbx_strand_id
1 'polypeptide(L)'
;MSLFTGPHAHYDKDLALLHQLGLSTVALPHGVETLLGEVRVGTATVTVRCVALPAKFWRFEIAHAAGRLEVFESDSGALVTRWPQVLRRCAGKETR
;
A
#
# COMPACT_ATOMS: atom_id res chain seq x y z
N MET A 1 11.49 9.44 -14.00
CA MET A 1 12.12 9.53 -12.66
C MET A 1 11.43 8.55 -11.74
N SER A 2 12.19 7.93 -10.83
CA SER A 2 11.73 6.86 -9.96
C SER A 2 11.39 7.41 -8.57
N LEU A 3 10.51 6.74 -7.82
CA LEU A 3 10.27 7.01 -6.39
C LEU A 3 11.57 7.06 -5.55
N PHE A 4 12.64 6.44 -6.06
CA PHE A 4 13.89 6.10 -5.37
C PHE A 4 15.08 6.97 -5.80
N THR A 5 14.85 8.08 -6.49
CA THR A 5 15.93 9.01 -6.88
C THR A 5 15.66 10.42 -6.34
N GLY A 6 16.60 10.98 -5.56
CA GLY A 6 16.51 12.33 -4.96
C GLY A 6 16.06 12.33 -3.49
N PRO A 7 15.50 13.43 -2.95
CA PRO A 7 15.09 13.58 -1.53
C PRO A 7 13.96 12.63 -1.07
N HIS A 8 13.61 11.64 -1.89
CA HIS A 8 12.56 10.64 -1.70
C HIS A 8 13.08 9.25 -1.29
N ALA A 9 14.38 9.11 -0.96
CA ALA A 9 15.02 7.89 -0.42
C ALA A 9 14.31 7.24 0.81
N HIS A 10 13.28 7.88 1.34
CA HIS A 10 12.42 7.35 2.39
C HIS A 10 11.62 6.11 1.98
N TYR A 11 11.44 5.86 0.67
CA TYR A 11 10.72 4.68 0.17
C TYR A 11 11.62 3.48 -0.12
N ASP A 12 12.95 3.60 0.01
CA ASP A 12 13.87 2.50 -0.31
C ASP A 12 13.56 1.20 0.45
N LYS A 13 13.02 1.34 1.67
CA LYS A 13 12.58 0.19 2.48
C LYS A 13 11.38 -0.55 1.87
N ASP A 14 10.57 0.14 1.09
CA ASP A 14 9.34 -0.38 0.47
C ASP A 14 9.57 -0.95 -0.92
N LEU A 15 10.70 -0.62 -1.56
CA LEU A 15 11.02 -1.02 -2.94
C LEU A 15 10.93 -2.53 -3.15
N ALA A 16 11.58 -3.31 -2.27
CA ALA A 16 11.59 -4.77 -2.37
C ALA A 16 10.17 -5.34 -2.29
N LEU A 17 9.34 -4.81 -1.39
CA LEU A 17 7.96 -5.25 -1.24
C LEU A 17 7.09 -4.81 -2.42
N LEU A 18 7.23 -3.58 -2.91
CA LEU A 18 6.53 -3.11 -4.11
C LEU A 18 6.82 -4.02 -5.31
N HIS A 19 8.07 -4.40 -5.53
CA HIS A 19 8.46 -5.34 -6.58
C HIS A 19 7.88 -6.73 -6.36
N GLN A 20 7.95 -7.26 -5.13
CA GLN A 20 7.36 -8.56 -4.80
C GLN A 20 5.85 -8.60 -5.04
N LEU A 21 5.16 -7.49 -4.80
CA LEU A 21 3.73 -7.33 -5.02
C LEU A 21 3.35 -6.97 -6.46
N GLY A 22 4.34 -6.75 -7.34
CA GLY A 22 4.10 -6.31 -8.72
C GLY A 22 3.49 -4.91 -8.84
N LEU A 23 3.66 -4.06 -7.82
CA LEU A 23 3.12 -2.71 -7.77
C LEU A 23 4.02 -1.71 -8.52
N SER A 24 3.41 -0.64 -9.01
CA SER A 24 4.12 0.44 -9.69
C SER A 24 5.13 1.12 -8.78
N THR A 25 6.30 1.41 -9.34
CA THR A 25 7.44 2.07 -8.69
C THR A 25 7.72 3.46 -9.28
N VAL A 26 6.79 4.00 -10.08
CA VAL A 26 6.91 5.31 -10.75
C VAL A 26 6.97 6.47 -9.76
N ALA A 27 7.66 7.56 -10.10
CA ALA A 27 7.70 8.76 -9.28
C ALA A 27 6.29 9.30 -8.99
N LEU A 28 6.03 9.55 -7.72
CA LEU A 28 4.76 10.08 -7.24
C LEU A 28 4.76 11.61 -7.22
N PRO A 29 3.73 12.27 -7.77
CA PRO A 29 3.53 13.70 -7.60
C PRO A 29 3.38 14.04 -6.10
N HIS A 30 3.98 15.16 -5.67
CA HIS A 30 3.93 15.59 -4.28
C HIS A 30 2.49 15.92 -3.86
N GLY A 31 2.07 15.42 -2.70
CA GLY A 31 0.74 15.67 -2.13
C GLY A 31 -0.43 15.04 -2.88
N VAL A 32 -0.18 14.24 -3.92
CA VAL A 32 -1.23 13.61 -4.74
C VAL A 32 -1.33 12.12 -4.42
N GLU A 33 -2.55 11.65 -4.15
CA GLU A 33 -2.82 10.22 -4.03
C GLU A 33 -2.65 9.55 -5.38
N THR A 34 -1.76 8.56 -5.43
CA THR A 34 -1.45 7.83 -6.64
C THR A 34 -1.71 6.36 -6.45
N LEU A 35 -2.43 5.76 -7.40
CA LEU A 35 -2.63 4.33 -7.48
C LEU A 35 -1.34 3.64 -7.91
N LEU A 36 -0.89 2.69 -7.10
CA LEU A 36 0.29 1.87 -7.42
C LEU A 36 -0.10 0.53 -8.04
N GLY A 37 -1.29 0.03 -7.72
CA GLY A 37 -1.84 -1.18 -8.32
C GLY A 37 -2.70 -1.98 -7.35
N GLU A 38 -3.00 -3.21 -7.74
CA GLU A 38 -3.85 -4.13 -6.99
C GLU A 38 -3.09 -5.42 -6.70
N VAL A 39 -3.32 -5.97 -5.50
CA VAL A 39 -2.74 -7.24 -5.04
C VAL A 39 -3.86 -8.17 -4.62
N ARG A 40 -3.84 -9.41 -5.11
CA ARG A 40 -4.75 -10.45 -4.61
C ARG A 40 -4.13 -11.15 -3.40
N VAL A 41 -4.87 -11.18 -2.30
CA VAL A 41 -4.49 -11.85 -1.05
C VAL A 41 -5.62 -12.80 -0.66
N GLY A 42 -5.42 -14.10 -0.91
CA GLY A 42 -6.49 -15.09 -0.75
C GLY A 42 -7.68 -14.77 -1.66
N THR A 43 -8.85 -14.53 -1.07
CA THR A 43 -10.08 -14.14 -1.78
C THR A 43 -10.34 -12.63 -1.77
N ALA A 44 -9.45 -11.84 -1.17
CA ALA A 44 -9.54 -10.39 -1.14
C ALA A 44 -8.67 -9.74 -2.21
N THR A 45 -9.13 -8.60 -2.74
CA THR A 45 -8.34 -7.70 -3.59
C THR A 45 -7.95 -6.48 -2.77
N VAL A 46 -6.68 -6.13 -2.77
CA VAL A 46 -6.11 -4.97 -2.09
C VAL A 46 -5.65 -3.96 -3.13
N THR A 47 -6.35 -2.84 -3.24
CA THR A 47 -5.90 -1.69 -4.02
C THR A 47 -4.94 -0.87 -3.16
N VAL A 48 -3.70 -0.68 -3.63
CA VAL A 48 -2.65 0.03 -2.90
C VAL A 48 -2.43 1.39 -3.53
N ARG A 49 -2.57 2.45 -2.72
CA ARG A 49 -2.28 3.83 -3.11
C ARG A 49 -1.28 4.45 -2.15
N CYS A 50 -0.57 5.46 -2.63
CA CYS A 50 0.36 6.22 -1.81
C CYS A 50 0.21 7.71 -2.09
N VAL A 51 0.24 8.51 -1.02
CA VAL A 51 0.42 9.96 -1.08
C VAL A 51 1.87 10.24 -0.72
N ALA A 52 2.61 10.85 -1.66
CA ALA A 52 3.99 11.23 -1.42
C ALA A 52 4.11 12.43 -0.46
N LEU A 53 5.34 12.93 -0.26
CA LEU A 53 5.60 14.14 0.53
C LEU A 53 4.60 15.27 0.24
N PRO A 54 4.20 16.07 1.27
CA PRO A 54 4.72 16.06 2.65
C PRO A 54 4.03 15.09 3.61
N ALA A 55 2.82 14.61 3.30
CA ALA A 55 1.99 13.83 4.22
C ALA A 55 2.43 12.36 4.35
N LYS A 56 3.08 11.79 3.32
CA LYS A 56 3.68 10.44 3.30
C LYS A 56 2.82 9.37 3.96
N PHE A 57 1.75 8.91 3.32
CA PHE A 57 0.98 7.78 3.84
C PHE A 57 0.55 6.80 2.75
N TRP A 58 0.18 5.61 3.19
CA TRP A 58 -0.28 4.52 2.36
C TRP A 58 -1.76 4.29 2.61
N ARG A 59 -2.52 4.12 1.54
CA ARG A 59 -3.94 3.77 1.59
C ARG A 59 -4.14 2.41 0.97
N PHE A 60 -4.93 1.59 1.65
CA PHE A 60 -5.25 0.23 1.25
C PHE A 60 -6.77 0.09 1.21
N GLU A 61 -7.32 -0.21 0.05
CA GLU A 61 -8.74 -0.54 -0.11
C GLU A 61 -8.83 -2.05 -0.29
N ILE A 62 -9.44 -2.75 0.68
CA ILE A 62 -9.54 -4.20 0.74
C ILE A 62 -10.97 -4.58 0.39
N ALA A 63 -11.17 -5.10 -0.81
CA ALA A 63 -12.42 -5.66 -1.27
C ALA A 63 -12.45 -7.17 -0.99
N HIS A 64 -13.33 -7.61 -0.10
CA HIS A 64 -13.57 -9.02 0.19
C HIS A 64 -14.59 -9.61 -0.78
N ALA A 65 -14.48 -10.92 -1.06
CA ALA A 65 -15.39 -11.65 -1.94
C ALA A 65 -16.89 -11.53 -1.56
N ALA A 66 -17.20 -11.26 -0.29
CA ALA A 66 -18.57 -11.04 0.20
C ALA A 66 -19.11 -9.62 -0.04
N GLY A 67 -18.44 -8.81 -0.87
CA GLY A 67 -18.82 -7.42 -1.16
C GLY A 67 -18.50 -6.42 -0.05
N ARG A 68 -17.81 -6.85 1.02
CA ARG A 68 -17.33 -5.96 2.08
C ARG A 68 -16.11 -5.19 1.59
N LEU A 69 -16.16 -3.87 1.68
CA LEU A 69 -15.02 -2.99 1.42
C LEU A 69 -14.50 -2.42 2.74
N GLU A 70 -13.20 -2.56 2.98
CA GLU A 70 -12.50 -1.91 4.10
C GLU A 70 -11.47 -0.93 3.56
N VAL A 71 -11.39 0.27 4.13
CA VAL A 71 -10.31 1.21 3.84
C VAL A 71 -9.42 1.32 5.06
N PHE A 72 -8.13 1.16 4.84
CA PHE A 72 -7.09 1.31 5.85
C PHE A 72 -6.06 2.32 5.36
N GLU A 73 -5.95 3.43 6.07
CA GLU A 73 -4.90 4.42 5.84
C GLU A 73 -3.84 4.25 6.92
N SER A 74 -2.57 4.20 6.51
CA SER A 74 -1.47 4.25 7.45
C SER A 74 -1.24 5.68 7.90
N ASP A 75 -0.68 5.85 9.09
CA ASP A 75 0.02 7.09 9.41
C ASP A 75 1.29 7.22 8.56
N SER A 76 2.08 8.26 8.82
CA SER A 76 3.42 8.36 8.26
C SER A 76 4.25 7.10 8.53
N GLY A 77 4.90 6.54 7.49
CA GLY A 77 5.68 5.32 7.64
C GLY A 77 5.89 4.53 6.35
N ALA A 78 6.59 3.41 6.48
CA ALA A 78 6.93 2.51 5.40
C ALA A 78 5.80 1.48 5.17
N LEU A 79 5.51 1.17 3.90
CA LEU A 79 4.60 0.10 3.49
C LEU A 79 4.94 -1.23 4.17
N VAL A 80 6.22 -1.59 4.24
CA VAL A 80 6.68 -2.85 4.84
C VAL A 80 6.24 -3.03 6.29
N THR A 81 6.11 -1.94 7.04
CA THR A 81 5.67 -1.97 8.43
C THR A 81 4.16 -2.21 8.56
N ARG A 82 3.39 -1.81 7.54
CA ARG A 82 1.92 -1.83 7.56
C ARG A 82 1.34 -3.04 6.82
N TRP A 83 2.07 -3.59 5.85
CA TRP A 83 1.64 -4.73 5.05
C TRP A 83 1.19 -5.95 5.88
N PRO A 84 1.85 -6.35 6.98
CA PRO A 84 1.36 -7.44 7.82
C PRO A 84 -0.04 -7.18 8.41
N GLN A 85 -0.40 -5.92 8.67
CA GLN A 85 -1.73 -5.55 9.15
C GLN A 85 -2.78 -5.68 8.03
N VAL A 86 -2.42 -5.31 6.80
CA VAL A 86 -3.25 -5.50 5.60
C VAL A 86 -3.54 -6.98 5.39
N LEU A 87 -2.52 -7.83 5.47
CA LEU A 87 -2.68 -9.29 5.34
C LEU A 87 -3.63 -9.86 6.40
N ARG A 88 -3.49 -9.45 7.67
CA ARG A 88 -4.42 -9.86 8.74
C ARG A 88 -5.85 -9.40 8.49
N ARG A 89 -6.06 -8.20 7.93
CA ARG A 89 -7.40 -7.72 7.56
C ARG A 89 -7.98 -8.54 6.42
N CYS A 90 -7.18 -8.87 5.40
CA CYS A 90 -7.59 -9.70 4.27
C CYS A 90 -8.06 -11.10 4.71
N ALA A 91 -7.37 -11.71 5.68
CA ALA A 91 -7.76 -12.99 6.27
C ALA A 91 -9.11 -12.95 7.01
N GLY A 92 -9.62 -11.73 7.30
CA GLY A 92 -10.73 -11.53 8.22
C GLY A 92 -10.27 -11.72 9.66
N LYS A 93 -10.93 -11.04 10.61
CA LYS A 93 -10.82 -11.48 12.00
C LYS A 93 -11.38 -12.91 12.05
N GLU A 94 -10.52 -13.92 12.04
CA GLU A 94 -10.81 -15.23 12.65
C GLU A 94 -10.93 -15.01 14.16
N THR A 95 -11.94 -14.24 14.59
CA THR A 95 -12.44 -14.31 15.96
C THR A 95 -13.21 -15.61 16.05
N ARG A 96 -12.47 -16.65 16.50
CA ARG A 96 -13.02 -17.79 17.24
C ARG A 96 -13.94 -17.33 18.36
#